data_AF-A0A933YP66-F1
#
_entry.id   AF-A0A933YP66-F1
#
_cell.length_a   1.000
_cell.length_b   1.000
_cell.length_c   1.000
_cell.angle_alpha   90.00
_cell.angle_beta   90.00
_cell.angle_gamma   90.00
#
_symmetry.space_group_name_H-M   'P 1'
#
loop_
_entity.id
_entity.type
_entity.pdbx_description
1 polymer ?
#
loop_
_entity_poly.entity_id
_entity_poly.type
_entity_poly.pdbx_seq_one_letter_code
_entity_poly.pdbx_strand_id
1 'polypeptide(L)'
;MKILTLALLLLVGASHLSAQTSVEIDAGKIIRHVNPWLYGINTARWDESLFPGPTNETLLTCDRDAIQKIKVSGVTVLKYPGGNDADSYIWNSPDNSASEMDTDEYITLCREVGAEPFITINFNQPAELAAAWVRYCNVECGYHLKLWEVGDEQWGTWAKGHAPPREYAKKYISFVKAMKAVDPTIKVATNVPLGSHPENWTEEVLRAATPYIDMLTYTFFPQKWGKENDDSLLASINDFRVLAKQLRNDVERILGKAKADSILI
;
A
#
# COMPACT_ATOMS: atom_id res chain seq x y z
N MET A 1 -75.46 -42.00 13.28
CA MET A 1 -74.97 -40.61 13.17
C MET A 1 -73.54 -40.56 13.65
N LYS A 2 -72.56 -40.52 12.74
CA LYS A 2 -71.15 -40.25 13.06
C LYS A 2 -70.84 -38.84 12.56
N ILE A 3 -70.45 -37.97 13.48
CA ILE A 3 -70.07 -36.57 13.23
C ILE A 3 -68.67 -36.60 12.62
N LEU A 4 -68.52 -36.20 11.35
CA LEU A 4 -67.22 -35.89 10.77
C LEU A 4 -66.88 -34.43 11.10
N THR A 5 -65.93 -34.24 12.00
CA THR A 5 -65.34 -32.94 12.31
C THR A 5 -64.32 -32.60 11.21
N LEU A 6 -64.62 -31.61 10.37
CA LEU A 6 -63.69 -31.11 9.36
C LEU A 6 -62.73 -30.12 10.04
N ALA A 7 -61.48 -30.53 10.24
CA ALA A 7 -60.44 -29.64 10.74
C ALA A 7 -59.97 -28.73 9.58
N LEU A 8 -60.28 -27.44 9.67
CA LEU A 8 -59.76 -26.43 8.76
C LEU A 8 -58.32 -26.08 9.19
N LEU A 9 -57.31 -26.64 8.49
CA LEU A 9 -55.93 -26.18 8.64
C LEU A 9 -55.81 -24.79 8.00
N LEU A 10 -55.74 -23.75 8.83
CA LEU A 10 -55.25 -22.43 8.43
C LEU A 10 -53.73 -22.53 8.24
N LEU A 11 -53.29 -22.68 6.99
CA LEU A 11 -51.92 -22.38 6.60
C LEU A 11 -51.72 -20.87 6.72
N VAL A 12 -51.17 -20.42 7.85
CA VAL A 12 -50.57 -19.08 7.96
C VAL A 12 -49.29 -19.12 7.12
N GLY A 13 -49.36 -18.61 5.90
CA GLY A 13 -48.18 -18.37 5.09
C GLY A 13 -47.29 -17.35 5.82
N ALA A 14 -46.13 -17.79 6.29
CA ALA A 14 -45.10 -16.88 6.76
C ALA A 14 -44.60 -16.06 5.56
N SER A 15 -45.18 -14.87 5.37
CA SER A 15 -44.64 -13.88 4.45
C SER A 15 -43.27 -13.46 4.96
N HIS A 16 -42.22 -13.96 4.32
CA HIS A 16 -40.87 -13.43 4.51
C HIS A 16 -40.88 -11.95 4.09
N LEU A 17 -40.94 -11.05 5.07
CA LEU A 17 -40.58 -9.66 4.87
C LEU A 17 -39.09 -9.62 4.52
N SER A 18 -38.79 -9.63 3.21
CA SER A 18 -37.48 -9.22 2.73
C SER A 18 -37.32 -7.76 3.13
N ALA A 19 -36.31 -7.46 3.95
CA ALA A 19 -35.93 -6.08 4.21
C ALA A 19 -35.54 -5.45 2.86
N GLN A 20 -36.37 -4.53 2.36
CA GLN A 20 -36.08 -3.83 1.12
C GLN A 20 -35.01 -2.77 1.42
N THR A 21 -33.78 -3.04 0.97
CA THR A 21 -32.69 -2.06 1.02
C THR A 21 -32.86 -1.10 -0.16
N SER A 22 -33.06 0.19 0.11
CA SER A 22 -32.99 1.24 -0.90
C SER A 22 -31.57 1.83 -0.94
N VAL A 23 -31.11 2.16 -2.16
CA VAL A 23 -29.88 2.91 -2.38
C VAL A 23 -30.25 4.16 -3.17
N GLU A 24 -30.00 5.33 -2.60
CA GLU A 24 -30.22 6.62 -3.24
C GLU A 24 -28.87 7.22 -3.65
N ILE A 25 -28.79 7.74 -4.88
CA ILE A 25 -27.59 8.36 -5.43
C ILE A 25 -27.90 9.82 -5.73
N ASP A 26 -27.27 10.73 -4.99
CA ASP A 26 -27.27 12.16 -5.27
C ASP A 26 -25.99 12.55 -6.00
N ALA A 27 -26.06 12.63 -7.33
CA ALA A 27 -24.93 13.01 -8.17
C ALA A 27 -24.52 14.49 -8.03
N GLY A 28 -25.34 15.33 -7.38
CA GLY A 28 -25.01 16.73 -7.07
C GLY A 28 -24.10 16.87 -5.85
N LYS A 29 -23.98 15.81 -5.03
CA LYS A 29 -23.17 15.81 -3.80
C LYS A 29 -21.83 15.11 -4.00
N ILE A 30 -20.84 15.85 -4.48
CA ILE A 30 -19.46 15.34 -4.61
C ILE A 30 -18.84 15.16 -3.22
N ILE A 31 -18.45 13.93 -2.88
CA ILE A 31 -17.81 13.61 -1.59
C ILE A 31 -16.29 13.83 -1.67
N ARG A 32 -15.64 13.40 -2.75
CA ARG A 32 -14.21 13.60 -3.05
C ARG A 32 -13.89 13.18 -4.48
N HIS A 33 -12.76 13.66 -4.99
CA HIS A 33 -12.11 13.04 -6.14
C HIS A 33 -11.34 11.80 -5.68
N VAL A 34 -11.50 10.69 -6.39
CA VAL A 34 -10.72 9.47 -6.14
C VAL A 34 -9.31 9.73 -6.66
N ASN A 35 -8.31 9.58 -5.79
CA ASN A 35 -6.92 9.67 -6.22
C ASN A 35 -6.63 8.49 -7.15
N PRO A 36 -6.12 8.71 -8.37
CA PRO A 36 -5.81 7.61 -9.27
C PRO A 36 -4.88 6.59 -8.62
N TRP A 37 -3.94 7.00 -7.75
CA TRP A 37 -2.99 6.11 -7.07
C TRP A 37 -3.60 5.14 -6.05
N LEU A 38 -4.92 5.15 -5.84
CA LEU A 38 -5.61 4.19 -4.98
C LEU A 38 -5.51 2.75 -5.51
N TYR A 39 -5.44 2.58 -6.83
CA TYR A 39 -5.45 1.27 -7.48
C TYR A 39 -4.03 0.75 -7.69
N GLY A 40 -3.32 0.54 -6.58
CA GLY A 40 -1.95 0.02 -6.57
C GLY A 40 -1.86 -1.46 -6.25
N ILE A 41 -0.79 -2.10 -6.71
CA ILE A 41 -0.38 -3.44 -6.26
C ILE A 41 1.08 -3.43 -5.81
N ASN A 42 1.43 -4.38 -4.95
CA ASN A 42 2.81 -4.62 -4.55
C ASN A 42 3.44 -5.64 -5.50
N THR A 43 4.62 -5.33 -6.02
CA THR A 43 5.37 -6.12 -6.99
C THR A 43 6.70 -6.51 -6.38
N ALA A 44 6.90 -7.81 -6.20
CA ALA A 44 8.15 -8.34 -5.70
C ALA A 44 9.19 -8.46 -6.83
N ARG A 45 10.45 -8.12 -6.55
CA ARG A 45 11.56 -8.27 -7.50
C ARG A 45 11.85 -9.74 -7.85
N TRP A 46 11.48 -10.68 -6.98
CA TRP A 46 11.60 -12.12 -7.18
C TRP A 46 10.31 -12.76 -7.73
N ASP A 47 9.35 -11.98 -8.23
CA ASP A 47 8.11 -12.54 -8.78
C ASP A 47 8.38 -13.25 -10.11
N GLU A 48 8.72 -14.54 -10.01
CA GLU A 48 8.99 -15.43 -11.13
C GLU A 48 7.75 -15.63 -12.04
N SER A 49 6.54 -15.29 -11.55
CA SER A 49 5.33 -15.35 -12.38
C SER A 49 5.22 -14.14 -13.32
N LEU A 50 5.88 -13.03 -12.99
CA LEU A 50 6.05 -11.88 -13.89
C LEU A 50 7.35 -11.97 -14.69
N PHE A 51 8.38 -12.60 -14.13
CA PHE A 51 9.72 -12.77 -14.72
C PHE A 51 10.17 -14.24 -14.68
N PRO A 52 9.65 -15.12 -15.54
CA PRO A 52 10.01 -16.54 -15.54
C PRO A 52 11.41 -16.75 -16.16
N GLY A 53 12.46 -16.66 -15.33
CA GLY A 53 13.72 -17.36 -15.56
C GLY A 53 14.88 -16.60 -16.22
N PRO A 54 16.06 -17.24 -16.30
CA PRO A 54 17.38 -16.58 -16.20
C PRO A 54 17.97 -16.06 -17.52
N THR A 55 17.19 -15.99 -18.61
CA THR A 55 17.71 -15.60 -19.92
C THR A 55 17.31 -14.17 -20.28
N ASN A 56 18.31 -13.29 -20.21
CA ASN A 56 18.33 -11.86 -20.51
C ASN A 56 17.78 -11.48 -21.90
N GLU A 57 16.46 -11.46 -22.07
CA GLU A 57 15.82 -10.56 -23.04
C GLU A 57 14.64 -9.85 -22.38
N THR A 58 14.96 -8.68 -21.83
CA THR A 58 14.09 -7.66 -21.24
C THR A 58 12.72 -7.63 -21.93
N LEU A 59 11.64 -7.81 -21.17
CA LEU A 59 10.23 -7.85 -21.60
C LEU A 59 9.79 -8.99 -22.53
N LEU A 60 10.68 -9.64 -23.29
CA LEU A 60 10.33 -10.77 -24.15
C LEU A 60 10.18 -12.07 -23.35
N THR A 61 10.90 -12.19 -22.23
CA THR A 61 10.78 -13.31 -21.29
C THR A 61 9.77 -13.07 -20.17
N CYS A 62 9.30 -11.83 -19.97
CA CYS A 62 8.19 -11.56 -19.05
C CYS A 62 6.90 -12.20 -19.58
N ASP A 63 6.03 -12.64 -18.68
CA ASP A 63 4.71 -13.12 -19.06
C ASP A 63 3.88 -11.96 -19.65
N ARG A 64 3.83 -11.89 -20.99
CA ARG A 64 3.09 -10.85 -21.72
C ARG A 64 1.59 -10.88 -21.41
N ASP A 65 1.03 -12.05 -21.12
CA ASP A 65 -0.37 -12.19 -20.74
C ASP A 65 -0.59 -11.64 -19.33
N ALA A 66 0.34 -11.88 -18.40
CA ALA A 66 0.31 -11.27 -17.07
C ALA A 66 0.41 -9.73 -17.15
N ILE A 67 1.34 -9.18 -17.93
CA ILE A 67 1.46 -7.72 -18.15
C ILE A 67 0.16 -7.15 -18.72
N GLN A 68 -0.42 -7.81 -19.72
CA GLN A 68 -1.68 -7.37 -20.32
C GLN A 68 -2.82 -7.41 -19.30
N LYS A 69 -2.89 -8.43 -18.43
CA LYS A 69 -3.87 -8.54 -17.33
C LYS A 69 -3.73 -7.40 -16.32
N ILE A 70 -2.49 -7.05 -15.93
CA ILE A 70 -2.23 -5.91 -15.04
C ILE A 70 -2.68 -4.61 -15.70
N LYS A 71 -2.41 -4.44 -17.00
CA LYS A 71 -2.82 -3.25 -17.75
C LYS A 71 -4.33 -3.10 -17.83
N VAL A 72 -5.07 -4.15 -18.18
CA VAL A 72 -6.53 -4.08 -18.33
C VAL A 72 -7.29 -4.05 -17.01
N SER A 73 -6.67 -4.47 -15.90
CA SER A 73 -7.28 -4.37 -14.57
C SER A 73 -7.32 -2.93 -14.03
N GLY A 74 -6.66 -1.99 -14.72
CA GLY A 74 -6.66 -0.57 -14.35
C GLY A 74 -5.73 -0.25 -13.18
N VAL A 75 -4.70 -1.07 -12.96
CA VAL A 75 -3.64 -0.78 -11.99
C VAL A 75 -2.90 0.49 -12.38
N THR A 76 -2.77 1.40 -11.42
CA THR A 76 -2.19 2.74 -11.62
C THR A 76 -0.88 2.95 -10.87
N VAL A 77 -0.52 2.05 -9.94
CA VAL A 77 0.72 2.12 -9.15
C VAL A 77 1.28 0.72 -8.97
N LEU A 78 2.59 0.57 -9.15
CA LEU A 78 3.32 -0.66 -8.81
C LEU A 78 4.32 -0.33 -7.70
N LYS A 79 4.22 -0.95 -6.52
CA LYS A 79 5.20 -0.82 -5.43
C LYS A 79 6.34 -1.83 -5.64
N TYR A 80 7.59 -1.42 -5.46
CA TYR A 80 8.82 -2.23 -5.67
C TYR A 80 9.83 -1.92 -4.55
N PRO A 81 10.73 -2.84 -4.15
CA PRO A 81 11.01 -4.19 -4.66
C PRO A 81 10.19 -5.33 -4.04
N GLY A 82 9.19 -5.01 -3.23
CA GLY A 82 8.43 -6.00 -2.46
C GLY A 82 8.64 -5.81 -0.97
N GLY A 83 7.55 -5.88 -0.19
CA GLY A 83 7.42 -5.43 1.22
C GLY A 83 8.67 -5.52 2.11
N ASN A 84 8.68 -6.44 3.07
CA ASN A 84 9.80 -6.55 4.02
C ASN A 84 11.16 -6.90 3.36
N ASP A 85 11.18 -7.39 2.11
CA ASP A 85 12.43 -7.65 1.37
C ASP A 85 13.14 -6.36 0.95
N ALA A 86 12.41 -5.27 0.76
CA ALA A 86 12.99 -3.95 0.48
C ALA A 86 14.04 -3.56 1.53
N ASP A 87 13.85 -3.98 2.77
CA ASP A 87 14.76 -3.74 3.89
C ASP A 87 16.03 -4.62 3.90
N SER A 88 16.18 -5.48 2.88
CA SER A 88 17.40 -6.23 2.57
C SER A 88 17.99 -5.91 1.20
N TYR A 89 17.19 -5.36 0.29
CA TYR A 89 17.61 -5.07 -1.08
C TYR A 89 18.61 -3.90 -1.16
N ILE A 90 19.67 -4.07 -1.97
CA ILE A 90 20.65 -3.03 -2.30
C ILE A 90 20.62 -2.87 -3.82
N TRP A 91 19.98 -1.80 -4.30
CA TRP A 91 19.60 -1.63 -5.72
C TRP A 91 20.76 -1.71 -6.71
N ASN A 92 21.96 -1.30 -6.31
CA ASN A 92 23.17 -1.30 -7.13
C ASN A 92 24.19 -2.36 -6.70
N SER A 93 23.77 -3.38 -5.95
CA SER A 93 24.67 -4.46 -5.57
C SER A 93 25.01 -5.34 -6.77
N PRO A 94 26.30 -5.67 -7.01
CA PRO A 94 26.67 -6.65 -8.02
C PRO A 94 26.24 -8.08 -7.66
N ASP A 95 25.83 -8.31 -6.40
CA ASP A 95 25.41 -9.62 -5.89
C ASP A 95 23.90 -9.88 -6.10
N ASN A 96 23.14 -8.91 -6.63
CA ASN A 96 21.73 -9.13 -6.97
C ASN A 96 21.61 -10.21 -8.04
N SER A 97 20.61 -11.09 -7.93
CA SER A 97 20.43 -12.14 -8.93
C SER A 97 20.02 -11.54 -10.26
N ALA A 98 20.67 -11.96 -11.35
CA ALA A 98 20.23 -11.63 -12.71
C ALA A 98 18.86 -12.26 -13.08
N SER A 99 18.33 -13.13 -12.22
CA SER A 99 16.97 -13.67 -12.35
C SER A 99 15.90 -12.84 -11.64
N GLU A 100 16.30 -11.78 -10.92
CA GLU A 100 15.39 -10.89 -10.20
C GLU A 100 15.32 -9.54 -10.92
N MET A 101 14.12 -8.95 -10.94
CA MET A 101 13.87 -7.69 -11.62
C MET A 101 14.70 -6.55 -11.01
N ASP A 102 15.47 -5.86 -11.83
CA ASP A 102 16.22 -4.66 -11.44
C ASP A 102 15.39 -3.36 -11.54
N THR A 103 16.02 -2.22 -11.28
CA THR A 103 15.36 -0.90 -11.36
C THR A 103 14.89 -0.58 -12.79
N ASP A 104 15.71 -0.84 -13.80
CA ASP A 104 15.42 -0.44 -15.17
C ASP A 104 14.31 -1.32 -15.79
N GLU A 105 14.33 -2.61 -15.48
CA GLU A 105 13.28 -3.56 -15.82
C GLU A 105 11.96 -3.20 -15.14
N TYR A 106 12.00 -2.85 -13.85
CA TYR A 106 10.83 -2.39 -13.10
C TYR A 106 10.22 -1.12 -13.71
N ILE A 107 11.04 -0.13 -14.04
CA ILE A 107 10.55 1.10 -14.68
C ILE A 107 9.98 0.82 -16.07
N THR A 108 10.58 -0.10 -16.80
CA THR A 108 10.08 -0.55 -18.09
C THR A 108 8.70 -1.21 -17.96
N LEU A 109 8.52 -2.11 -16.98
CA LEU A 109 7.22 -2.71 -16.65
C LEU A 109 6.16 -1.64 -16.31
N CYS A 110 6.51 -0.69 -15.45
CA CYS A 110 5.60 0.41 -15.08
C CYS A 110 5.11 1.18 -16.31
N ARG A 111 6.01 1.50 -17.25
CA ARG A 111 5.69 2.21 -18.49
C ARG A 111 4.79 1.40 -19.42
N GLU A 112 5.02 0.10 -19.55
CA GLU A 112 4.17 -0.77 -20.38
C GLU A 112 2.74 -0.88 -19.86
N VAL A 113 2.61 -1.04 -18.53
CA VAL A 113 1.31 -1.10 -17.83
C VAL A 113 0.62 0.27 -17.83
N GLY A 114 1.38 1.36 -17.78
CA GLY A 114 0.85 2.71 -17.57
C GLY A 114 0.66 3.05 -16.10
N ALA A 115 1.47 2.46 -15.21
CA ALA A 115 1.45 2.68 -13.77
C ALA A 115 2.55 3.64 -13.32
N GLU A 116 2.27 4.42 -12.28
CA GLU A 116 3.27 5.26 -11.59
C GLU A 116 4.16 4.37 -10.70
N PRO A 117 5.50 4.47 -10.82
CA PRO A 117 6.42 3.73 -9.97
C PRO A 117 6.38 4.22 -8.52
N PHE A 118 6.44 3.30 -7.56
CA PHE A 118 6.54 3.55 -6.13
C PHE A 118 7.65 2.68 -5.49
N ILE A 119 8.77 3.30 -5.10
CA ILE A 119 9.95 2.58 -4.61
C ILE A 119 10.03 2.62 -3.08
N THR A 120 10.20 1.47 -2.45
CA THR A 120 10.53 1.33 -1.03
C THR A 120 12.04 1.22 -0.84
N ILE A 121 12.58 2.14 -0.06
CA ILE A 121 13.99 2.25 0.29
C ILE A 121 14.30 1.31 1.44
N ASN A 122 15.44 0.62 1.31
CA ASN A 122 16.03 -0.16 2.38
C ASN A 122 16.36 0.72 3.59
N PHE A 123 15.57 0.60 4.66
CA PHE A 123 15.74 1.39 5.86
C PHE A 123 17.03 1.03 6.63
N ASN A 124 17.60 -0.15 6.40
CA ASN A 124 18.79 -0.62 7.11
C ASN A 124 20.10 -0.03 6.56
N GLN A 125 20.06 0.66 5.43
CA GLN A 125 21.23 1.26 4.79
C GLN A 125 21.42 2.74 5.15
N PRO A 126 22.56 3.36 4.79
CA PRO A 126 22.75 4.80 4.91
C PRO A 126 21.83 5.60 3.96
N ALA A 127 21.48 6.82 4.35
CA ALA A 127 20.62 7.71 3.57
C ALA A 127 21.21 8.08 2.20
N GLU A 128 22.54 8.06 2.10
CA GLU A 128 23.31 8.30 0.89
C GLU A 128 23.02 7.25 -0.19
N LEU A 129 22.78 5.98 0.19
CA LEU A 129 22.44 4.93 -0.77
C LEU A 129 21.06 5.19 -1.42
N ALA A 130 20.10 5.65 -0.61
CA ALA A 130 18.77 6.03 -1.10
C ALA A 130 18.84 7.27 -2.01
N ALA A 131 19.63 8.27 -1.62
CA ALA A 131 19.86 9.46 -2.44
C ALA A 131 20.56 9.12 -3.76
N ALA A 132 21.48 8.16 -3.77
CA ALA A 132 22.10 7.65 -4.98
C ALA A 132 21.06 6.98 -5.90
N TRP A 133 20.10 6.23 -5.35
CA TRP A 133 19.02 5.65 -6.15
C TRP A 133 18.13 6.72 -6.79
N VAL A 134 17.76 7.76 -6.03
CA VAL A 134 17.01 8.92 -6.57
C VAL A 134 17.81 9.60 -7.68
N ARG A 135 19.13 9.76 -7.50
CA ARG A 135 20.01 10.37 -8.52
C ARG A 135 20.03 9.54 -9.79
N TYR A 136 20.25 8.24 -9.66
CA TYR A 136 20.24 7.31 -10.79
C TYR A 136 18.93 7.43 -11.57
N CYS A 137 17.81 7.25 -10.88
CA CYS A 137 16.49 7.28 -11.52
C CYS A 137 16.16 8.65 -12.14
N ASN A 138 16.29 9.75 -11.41
CA ASN A 138 15.72 11.03 -11.82
C ASN A 138 16.70 11.97 -12.52
N VAL A 139 18.00 11.85 -12.27
CA VAL A 139 19.02 12.74 -12.83
C VAL A 139 19.78 12.06 -13.97
N GLU A 140 20.22 10.82 -13.77
CA GLU A 140 21.08 10.12 -14.74
C GLU A 140 20.25 9.47 -15.85
N CYS A 141 19.18 8.75 -15.49
CA CYS A 141 18.32 8.05 -16.44
C CYS A 141 17.09 8.86 -16.88
N GLY A 142 16.77 9.96 -16.19
CA GLY A 142 15.65 10.84 -16.55
C GLY A 142 14.27 10.18 -16.42
N TYR A 143 14.10 9.29 -15.45
CA TYR A 143 12.84 8.55 -15.23
C TYR A 143 11.76 9.37 -14.53
N HIS A 144 12.15 10.43 -13.79
CA HIS A 144 11.25 11.37 -13.12
C HIS A 144 10.25 10.70 -12.14
N LEU A 145 10.75 9.75 -11.35
CA LEU A 145 9.96 9.01 -10.35
C LEU A 145 9.51 9.92 -9.22
N LYS A 146 8.23 9.84 -8.86
CA LYS A 146 7.63 10.73 -7.84
C LYS A 146 7.48 10.08 -6.48
N LEU A 147 7.16 8.79 -6.42
CA LEU A 147 6.70 8.14 -5.19
C LEU A 147 7.81 7.28 -4.59
N TRP A 148 8.11 7.54 -3.33
CA TRP A 148 9.12 6.81 -2.57
C TRP A 148 8.64 6.54 -1.15
N GLU A 149 9.09 5.46 -0.54
CA GLU A 149 8.80 5.07 0.85
C GLU A 149 10.11 4.72 1.54
N VAL A 150 10.20 4.94 2.85
CA VAL A 150 11.39 4.58 3.63
C VAL A 150 11.03 3.48 4.63
N GLY A 151 11.53 2.27 4.34
CA GLY A 151 11.26 1.05 5.10
C GLY A 151 9.85 0.50 4.91
N ASP A 152 9.69 -0.80 5.16
CA ASP A 152 8.41 -1.49 5.20
C ASP A 152 8.09 -1.96 6.64
N GLU A 153 7.01 -1.43 7.20
CA GLU A 153 6.44 -1.88 8.49
C GLU A 153 7.38 -1.88 9.72
N GLN A 154 8.29 -0.91 9.87
CA GLN A 154 9.24 -0.83 10.99
C GLN A 154 8.59 -0.77 12.37
N TRP A 155 7.27 -0.55 12.44
CA TRP A 155 6.48 -0.72 13.65
C TRP A 155 6.39 -2.17 14.13
N GLY A 156 6.42 -3.15 13.23
CA GLY A 156 6.31 -4.57 13.54
C GLY A 156 7.63 -5.19 13.98
N THR A 157 7.59 -6.06 14.99
CA THR A 157 8.79 -6.76 15.51
C THR A 157 9.39 -7.77 14.53
N TRP A 158 8.66 -8.12 13.47
CA TRP A 158 9.14 -8.95 12.36
C TRP A 158 9.97 -8.17 11.34
N ALA A 159 9.77 -6.84 11.26
CA ALA A 159 10.42 -6.02 10.25
C ALA A 159 11.92 -5.93 10.52
N LYS A 160 12.72 -6.07 9.46
CA LYS A 160 14.17 -5.91 9.57
C LYS A 160 14.49 -4.44 9.84
N GLY A 161 15.18 -4.20 10.95
CA GLY A 161 15.44 -2.84 11.40
C GLY A 161 14.27 -2.21 12.17
N HIS A 162 13.37 -3.03 12.72
CA HIS A 162 12.42 -2.58 13.75
C HIS A 162 13.15 -1.72 14.80
N ALA A 163 12.59 -0.54 15.08
CA ALA A 163 13.18 0.44 15.97
C ALA A 163 12.08 1.22 16.67
N PRO A 164 12.26 1.73 17.89
CA PRO A 164 11.28 2.60 18.55
C PRO A 164 10.87 3.80 17.67
N PRO A 165 9.63 4.30 17.76
CA PRO A 165 9.07 5.22 16.77
C PRO A 165 9.86 6.52 16.60
N ARG A 166 10.44 7.07 17.69
CA ARG A 166 11.28 8.28 17.61
C ARG A 166 12.63 8.03 16.95
N GLU A 167 13.21 6.84 17.15
CA GLU A 167 14.47 6.46 16.52
C GLU A 167 14.26 6.22 15.03
N TYR A 168 13.17 5.52 14.67
CA TYR A 168 12.72 5.39 13.29
C TYR A 168 12.52 6.77 12.65
N ALA A 169 11.74 7.65 13.28
CA ALA A 169 11.45 8.99 12.75
C ALA A 169 12.73 9.82 12.51
N LYS A 170 13.70 9.75 13.43
CA LYS A 170 14.99 10.45 13.27
C LYS A 170 15.74 9.95 12.02
N LYS A 171 15.78 8.64 11.81
CA LYS A 171 16.45 8.04 10.64
C LYS A 171 15.66 8.31 9.35
N TYR A 172 14.34 8.19 9.38
CA TYR A 172 13.44 8.58 8.29
C TYR A 172 13.73 10.01 7.80
N ILE A 173 13.83 10.98 8.71
CA ILE A 173 14.14 12.38 8.35
C ILE A 173 15.49 12.49 7.63
N SER A 174 16.51 11.72 8.03
CA SER A 174 17.80 11.74 7.31
C SER A 174 17.68 11.21 5.88
N PHE A 175 16.89 10.15 5.65
CA PHE A 175 16.58 9.67 4.30
C PHE A 175 15.87 10.73 3.47
N VAL A 176 14.78 11.32 3.99
CA VAL A 176 14.02 12.34 3.27
C VAL A 176 14.91 13.53 2.89
N LYS A 177 15.75 14.00 3.82
CA LYS A 177 16.67 15.11 3.54
C LYS A 177 17.68 14.77 2.46
N ALA A 178 18.31 13.60 2.52
CA ALA A 178 19.30 13.18 1.53
C ALA A 178 18.67 12.99 0.15
N MET A 179 17.52 12.33 0.07
CA MET A 179 16.79 12.10 -1.17
C MET A 179 16.28 13.40 -1.79
N LYS A 180 15.67 14.29 -1.00
CA LYS A 180 15.15 15.58 -1.50
C LYS A 180 16.25 16.60 -1.82
N ALA A 181 17.47 16.42 -1.31
CA ALA A 181 18.61 17.20 -1.76
C ALA A 181 19.01 16.87 -3.21
N VAL A 182 18.65 15.67 -3.69
CA VAL A 182 18.83 15.26 -5.09
C VAL A 182 17.64 15.72 -5.94
N ASP A 183 16.42 15.40 -5.50
CA ASP A 183 15.20 15.81 -6.19
C ASP A 183 14.15 16.29 -5.18
N PRO A 184 13.93 17.61 -5.04
CA PRO A 184 12.97 18.15 -4.08
C PRO A 184 11.50 17.90 -4.46
N THR A 185 11.23 17.42 -5.68
CA THR A 185 9.87 17.23 -6.20
C THR A 185 9.23 15.90 -5.77
N ILE A 186 10.05 14.94 -5.31
CA ILE A 186 9.57 13.63 -4.87
C ILE A 186 8.68 13.73 -3.62
N LYS A 187 7.84 12.72 -3.46
CA LYS A 187 6.98 12.48 -2.30
C LYS A 187 7.49 11.26 -1.56
N VAL A 188 7.79 11.43 -0.27
CA VAL A 188 8.34 10.35 0.56
C VAL A 188 7.33 9.93 1.63
N ALA A 189 7.00 8.65 1.63
CA ALA A 189 6.09 8.00 2.56
C ALA A 189 6.82 7.48 3.80
N THR A 190 6.16 7.60 4.96
CA THR A 190 6.51 6.87 6.19
C THR A 190 5.47 5.78 6.44
N ASN A 191 5.89 4.66 7.04
CA ASN A 191 4.99 3.56 7.34
C ASN A 191 4.35 3.68 8.74
N VAL A 192 3.07 3.36 8.83
CA VAL A 192 2.29 3.34 10.08
C VAL A 192 1.36 2.12 10.15
N PRO A 193 1.09 1.57 11.34
CA PRO A 193 0.09 0.52 11.49
C PRO A 193 -1.32 1.10 11.30
N LEU A 194 -2.24 0.26 10.82
CA LEU A 194 -3.66 0.61 10.81
C LEU A 194 -4.31 0.26 12.16
N GLY A 195 -4.61 1.27 12.96
CA GLY A 195 -5.16 1.12 14.31
C GLY A 195 -4.13 1.31 15.42
N SER A 196 -4.51 0.94 16.65
CA SER A 196 -3.64 1.08 17.81
C SER A 196 -2.44 0.14 17.75
N HIS A 197 -1.28 0.65 18.16
CA HIS A 197 -0.03 -0.10 18.22
C HIS A 197 0.73 0.23 19.51
N PRO A 198 1.53 -0.69 20.06
CA PRO A 198 2.50 -0.37 21.12
C PRO A 198 3.29 0.91 20.84
N GLU A 199 3.66 1.58 21.93
CA GLU A 199 4.46 2.82 21.93
C GLU A 199 3.80 4.02 21.21
N ASN A 200 2.50 3.93 20.91
CA ASN A 200 1.77 4.94 20.15
C ASN A 200 2.48 5.30 18.82
N TRP A 201 2.97 4.27 18.11
CA TRP A 201 3.83 4.41 16.92
C TRP A 201 3.43 5.57 16.01
N THR A 202 2.19 5.55 15.52
CA THR A 202 1.67 6.55 14.58
C THR A 202 1.80 7.96 15.15
N GLU A 203 1.41 8.19 16.40
CA GLU A 203 1.47 9.53 16.97
C GLU A 203 2.91 10.01 17.17
N GLU A 204 3.78 9.14 17.68
CA GLU A 204 5.18 9.48 17.91
C GLU A 204 5.93 9.76 16.60
N VAL A 205 5.72 8.95 15.55
CA VAL A 205 6.32 9.17 14.23
C VAL A 205 5.81 10.46 13.59
N LEU A 206 4.49 10.69 13.57
CA LEU A 206 3.91 11.90 12.97
C LEU A 206 4.46 13.17 13.64
N ARG A 207 4.55 13.18 14.97
CA ARG A 207 5.08 14.33 15.73
C ARG A 207 6.58 14.53 15.49
N ALA A 208 7.36 13.46 15.47
CA ALA A 208 8.81 13.55 15.35
C ALA A 208 9.29 13.85 13.92
N ALA A 209 8.58 13.35 12.89
CA ALA A 209 8.99 13.47 11.49
C ALA A 209 8.36 14.65 10.73
N THR A 210 7.38 15.36 11.31
CA THR A 210 6.89 16.61 10.72
C THR A 210 8.01 17.68 10.70
N PRO A 211 8.18 18.45 9.60
CA PRO A 211 7.31 18.58 8.42
C PRO A 211 7.63 17.65 7.23
N TYR A 212 8.55 16.70 7.38
CA TYR A 212 9.16 15.92 6.29
C TYR A 212 8.27 14.83 5.68
N ILE A 213 7.06 14.62 6.21
CA ILE A 213 6.12 13.60 5.72
C ILE A 213 5.31 14.16 4.54
N ASP A 214 5.38 13.50 3.38
CA ASP A 214 4.49 13.76 2.25
C ASP A 214 3.34 12.76 2.16
N MET A 215 3.58 11.52 2.57
CA MET A 215 2.63 10.42 2.43
C MET A 215 2.67 9.47 3.64
N LEU A 216 1.58 8.75 3.89
CA LEU A 216 1.54 7.62 4.81
C LEU A 216 1.18 6.35 4.05
N THR A 217 1.89 5.28 4.38
CA THR A 217 1.51 3.92 4.02
C THR A 217 1.03 3.19 5.26
N TYR A 218 0.02 2.33 5.08
CA TYR A 218 -0.48 1.47 6.14
C TYR A 218 -0.83 0.10 5.58
N THR A 219 -0.71 -0.92 6.41
CA THR A 219 -1.02 -2.30 6.03
C THR A 219 -2.25 -2.79 6.78
N PHE A 220 -3.12 -3.52 6.08
CA PHE A 220 -4.28 -4.18 6.65
C PHE A 220 -4.46 -5.56 6.05
N PHE A 221 -4.23 -6.58 6.87
CA PHE A 221 -4.60 -7.95 6.55
C PHE A 221 -5.86 -8.31 7.35
N PRO A 222 -7.00 -8.59 6.69
CA PRO A 222 -8.28 -8.81 7.38
C PRO A 222 -8.30 -10.09 8.20
N GLN A 223 -7.34 -10.99 7.98
CA GLN A 223 -7.30 -12.31 8.58
C GLN A 223 -5.89 -12.63 9.07
N LYS A 224 -5.82 -13.55 10.02
CA LYS A 224 -4.58 -14.08 10.54
C LYS A 224 -4.31 -15.44 9.93
N TRP A 225 -3.03 -15.72 9.72
CA TRP A 225 -2.56 -17.02 9.27
C TRP A 225 -3.20 -18.17 10.06
N GLY A 226 -3.81 -19.12 9.35
CA GLY A 226 -4.44 -20.31 9.93
C GLY A 226 -5.80 -20.08 10.59
N LYS A 227 -6.42 -18.91 10.37
CA LYS A 227 -7.75 -18.54 10.88
C LYS A 227 -8.67 -17.96 9.79
N GLU A 228 -8.31 -18.14 8.53
CA GLU A 228 -9.02 -17.64 7.37
C GLU A 228 -10.40 -18.30 7.24
N ASN A 229 -11.45 -17.50 7.05
CA ASN A 229 -12.81 -17.94 6.74
C ASN A 229 -13.64 -16.80 6.11
N ASP A 230 -14.59 -17.13 5.24
CA ASP A 230 -15.37 -16.16 4.49
C ASP A 230 -16.14 -15.18 5.39
N ASP A 231 -16.73 -15.65 6.49
CA ASP A 231 -17.53 -14.83 7.39
C ASP A 231 -16.72 -13.68 8.01
N SER A 232 -15.53 -14.00 8.55
CA SER A 232 -14.63 -12.99 9.11
C SER A 232 -14.05 -12.05 8.05
N LEU A 233 -13.80 -12.56 6.83
CA LEU A 233 -13.33 -11.74 5.73
C LEU A 233 -14.37 -10.68 5.33
N LEU A 234 -15.62 -11.09 5.14
CA LEU A 234 -16.71 -10.19 4.77
C LEU A 234 -17.05 -9.19 5.89
N ALA A 235 -16.94 -9.61 7.16
CA ALA A 235 -17.13 -8.73 8.30
C ALA A 235 -16.03 -7.66 8.44
N SER A 236 -14.79 -7.95 7.99
CA SER A 236 -13.62 -7.07 8.14
C SER A 236 -13.74 -5.72 7.42
N ILE A 237 -14.65 -5.59 6.44
CA ILE A 237 -14.88 -4.35 5.69
C ILE A 237 -15.26 -3.21 6.63
N ASN A 238 -16.06 -3.49 7.65
CA ASN A 238 -16.46 -2.48 8.63
C ASN A 238 -15.28 -2.05 9.50
N ASP A 239 -14.43 -3.01 9.90
CA ASP A 239 -13.23 -2.73 10.70
C ASP A 239 -12.27 -1.84 9.90
N PHE A 240 -11.99 -2.20 8.65
CA PHE A 240 -11.17 -1.37 7.76
C PHE A 240 -11.71 0.06 7.66
N ARG A 241 -13.01 0.23 7.43
CA ARG A 241 -13.63 1.57 7.31
C ARG A 241 -13.47 2.38 8.59
N VAL A 242 -13.68 1.77 9.75
CA VAL A 242 -13.52 2.44 11.05
C VAL A 242 -12.08 2.84 11.26
N LEU A 243 -11.14 1.92 11.07
CA LEU A 243 -9.72 2.16 11.31
C LEU A 243 -9.11 3.17 10.33
N ALA A 244 -9.46 3.10 9.04
CA ALA A 244 -8.99 4.07 8.04
C ALA A 244 -9.52 5.48 8.33
N LYS A 245 -10.79 5.60 8.77
CA LYS A 245 -11.35 6.89 9.22
C LYS A 245 -10.65 7.39 10.49
N GLN A 246 -10.35 6.50 11.43
CA GLN A 246 -9.63 6.83 12.65
C GLN A 246 -8.22 7.36 12.34
N LEU A 247 -7.47 6.69 11.47
CA LEU A 247 -6.15 7.15 11.03
C LEU A 247 -6.21 8.56 10.44
N ARG A 248 -7.17 8.82 9.55
CA ARG A 248 -7.37 10.17 8.97
C ARG A 248 -7.66 11.23 10.04
N ASN A 249 -8.52 10.91 11.01
CA ASN A 249 -8.83 11.81 12.12
C ASN A 249 -7.61 12.05 13.02
N ASP A 250 -6.81 11.01 13.28
CA ASP A 250 -5.60 11.12 14.10
C ASP A 250 -4.55 11.99 13.43
N VAL A 251 -4.34 11.86 12.12
CA VAL A 251 -3.43 12.73 11.37
C VAL A 251 -3.87 14.19 11.47
N GLU A 252 -5.17 14.49 11.29
CA GLU A 252 -5.71 15.85 11.45
C GLU A 252 -5.55 16.37 12.88
N ARG A 253 -5.86 15.54 13.88
CA ARG A 253 -5.71 15.90 15.30
C ARG A 253 -4.25 16.20 15.68
N ILE A 254 -3.30 15.40 15.17
CA ILE A 254 -1.89 15.45 15.57
C ILE A 254 -1.14 16.57 14.83
N LEU A 255 -1.39 16.72 13.52
CA LEU A 255 -0.65 17.64 12.65
C LEU A 255 -1.39 18.92 12.30
N GLY A 256 -2.68 18.99 12.64
CA GLY A 256 -3.58 20.05 12.21
C GLY A 256 -4.09 19.85 10.79
N LYS A 257 -5.26 20.43 10.52
CA LYS A 257 -6.00 20.24 9.27
C LYS A 257 -5.20 20.55 8.01
N ALA A 258 -4.50 21.69 7.97
CA ALA A 258 -3.78 22.10 6.77
C ALA A 258 -2.68 21.11 6.37
N LYS A 259 -1.93 20.57 7.34
CA LYS A 259 -0.91 19.56 7.05
C LYS A 259 -1.56 18.22 6.69
N ALA A 260 -2.60 17.81 7.41
CA ALA A 260 -3.31 16.56 7.12
C ALA A 260 -3.92 16.52 5.71
N ASP A 261 -4.51 17.64 5.25
CA ASP A 261 -5.07 17.76 3.91
C ASP A 261 -3.98 17.70 2.81
N SER A 262 -2.71 17.97 3.15
CA SER A 262 -1.57 17.88 2.23
C SER A 262 -0.93 16.48 2.13
N ILE A 263 -1.19 15.59 3.09
CA ILE A 263 -0.58 14.26 3.16
C ILE A 263 -1.41 13.28 2.33
N LEU A 264 -0.72 12.53 1.46
CA LEU A 264 -1.32 11.43 0.72
C LEU A 264 -1.41 10.21 1.64
N ILE A 265 -2.62 9.66 1.81
CA ILE A 265 -2.89 8.48 2.65
C ILE A 265 -3.85 7.58 1.89
#